data_AF-A0A6G1Q1J9-F1
#
_entry.id   AF-A0A6G1Q1J9-F1
#
_cell.length_a   1.000
_cell.length_b   1.000
_cell.length_c   1.000
_cell.angle_alpha   90.00
_cell.angle_beta   90.00
_cell.angle_gamma   90.00
#
_symmetry.space_group_name_H-M   'P 1'
#
loop_
_entity.id
_entity.type
_entity.pdbx_description
1 polymer ?
#
loop_
_entity_poly.entity_id
_entity_poly.type
_entity_poly.pdbx_seq_one_letter_code
_entity_poly.pdbx_strand_id
1 'polypeptide(L)'
;MTHGVRMKPLPPGALRSRPPSVQRFWVNKRWRLKAARLRQRSSLAAVPHKASVSPQLATRTHSGQKRYLSIGLSSIKRTKGSYLIPTLQSLFSQSSPEERSSIVVVLLLADFDVSWRIATVREIKSKFALELEQAQLVVIHVSQDHYPPITGLKRNFNDAPERVSFRSKQNLDYSFLIHYSASLGRYYLQLEDDISCAKNFFTAIKRHIEEQDAKTTWSMLEFSPLGYIGKLYKSAHLPLLARFLFLFYQEMPCDWLMTHFRELLTQKESIILKPSLFQHMGTFSSFKGTFNKLKDKDFEEGIYTNPSAEVYSDMSTYQKHFPKLAWDPGEGFFWGRSPEKGNYLTVVFADPTVVTRIYVETGSGKKDLLESAQVEIGHDVVTTEKEKTCKHFQPLGAFKNGMFEIQELDKMHSSTTSCLRIQVTAGQKDWVIISKIRITTKQSKPPSHVPV
;
A
#
# COMPACT_ATOMS: atom_id res chain seq x y z
N MET A 1 -45.01 -40.72 11.54
CA MET A 1 -46.23 -39.87 11.64
C MET A 1 -45.87 -38.51 11.03
N THR A 2 -45.97 -38.33 9.71
CA THR A 2 -47.14 -37.78 8.98
C THR A 2 -47.61 -36.47 9.62
N HIS A 3 -47.56 -35.32 8.95
CA HIS A 3 -48.45 -35.00 7.83
C HIS A 3 -47.78 -34.16 6.74
N GLY A 4 -47.94 -34.59 5.49
CA GLY A 4 -47.89 -33.73 4.31
C GLY A 4 -49.27 -33.59 3.69
N VAL A 5 -49.51 -32.53 2.92
CA VAL A 5 -50.66 -32.37 2.02
C VAL A 5 -50.17 -31.51 0.83
N ARG A 6 -49.92 -32.05 -0.37
CA ARG A 6 -50.79 -32.50 -1.49
C ARG A 6 -51.18 -31.34 -2.44
N MET A 7 -50.77 -31.48 -3.70
CA MET A 7 -51.06 -30.58 -4.84
C MET A 7 -52.35 -30.95 -5.61
N LYS A 8 -52.80 -29.97 -6.43
CA LYS A 8 -53.58 -29.99 -7.71
C LYS A 8 -55.11 -29.77 -7.62
N PRO A 9 -55.80 -29.28 -8.68
CA PRO A 9 -55.38 -29.00 -10.08
C PRO A 9 -55.82 -27.63 -10.70
N LEU A 10 -55.24 -27.30 -11.86
CA LEU A 10 -55.74 -26.32 -12.86
C LEU A 10 -56.73 -26.99 -13.84
N PRO A 11 -57.64 -26.21 -14.47
CA PRO A 11 -57.91 -26.40 -15.91
C PRO A 11 -58.22 -25.05 -16.65
N PRO A 12 -58.52 -25.02 -17.97
CA PRO A 12 -57.59 -25.25 -19.08
C PRO A 12 -57.70 -24.21 -20.24
N GLY A 13 -56.71 -24.23 -21.17
CA GLY A 13 -56.87 -23.79 -22.57
C GLY A 13 -56.07 -22.52 -22.95
N ALA A 14 -54.93 -22.61 -23.64
CA ALA A 14 -54.78 -22.74 -25.12
C ALA A 14 -55.09 -21.42 -25.86
N LEU A 15 -54.30 -20.85 -26.78
CA LEU A 15 -53.09 -21.21 -27.52
C LEU A 15 -52.61 -19.91 -28.24
N ARG A 16 -51.30 -19.77 -28.49
CA ARG A 16 -50.64 -19.01 -29.59
C ARG A 16 -50.91 -17.50 -29.80
N SER A 17 -49.84 -16.69 -29.74
CA SER A 17 -49.31 -15.93 -30.90
C SER A 17 -48.05 -15.09 -30.56
N ARG A 18 -47.17 -14.95 -31.56
CA ARG A 18 -45.89 -14.19 -31.64
C ARG A 18 -45.98 -12.68 -31.27
N PRO A 19 -44.85 -11.98 -31.04
CA PRO A 19 -44.83 -10.61 -30.52
C PRO A 19 -45.04 -9.56 -31.62
N PRO A 20 -45.65 -8.38 -31.35
CA PRO A 20 -45.61 -7.26 -32.27
C PRO A 20 -44.42 -6.32 -31.98
N SER A 21 -43.53 -6.29 -32.98
CA SER A 21 -42.92 -5.10 -33.60
C SER A 21 -42.89 -3.76 -32.86
N VAL A 22 -41.65 -3.26 -32.76
CA VAL A 22 -41.19 -1.86 -32.73
C VAL A 22 -42.21 -0.86 -33.31
N GLN A 23 -42.73 0.03 -32.46
CA GLN A 23 -43.37 1.27 -32.89
C GLN A 23 -42.55 2.49 -32.50
N ARG A 24 -42.25 3.28 -33.54
CA ARG A 24 -41.53 4.55 -33.55
C ARG A 24 -42.26 5.58 -32.68
N PHE A 25 -41.56 6.17 -31.72
CA PHE A 25 -42.04 7.37 -31.03
C PHE A 25 -41.95 8.58 -31.97
N TRP A 26 -43.09 9.21 -32.17
CA TRP A 26 -43.24 10.51 -32.81
C TRP A 26 -42.59 11.60 -31.95
N VAL A 27 -41.50 12.20 -32.44
CA VAL A 27 -40.92 13.41 -31.84
C VAL A 27 -41.77 14.60 -32.24
N ASN A 28 -42.49 15.15 -31.27
CA ASN A 28 -43.36 16.30 -31.43
C ASN A 28 -42.56 17.55 -31.83
N LYS A 29 -42.91 18.19 -32.96
CA LYS A 29 -42.18 19.30 -33.62
C LYS A 29 -42.05 20.60 -32.80
N ARG A 30 -42.63 20.67 -31.60
CA ARG A 30 -42.58 21.86 -30.72
C ARG A 30 -41.29 21.96 -29.86
N TRP A 31 -40.48 20.90 -29.82
CA TRP A 31 -39.17 20.92 -29.14
C TRP A 31 -38.00 21.39 -30.02
N ARG A 32 -38.16 21.43 -31.35
CA ARG A 32 -37.09 21.85 -32.27
C ARG A 32 -36.86 23.36 -32.34
N LEU A 33 -37.84 24.19 -31.94
CA LEU A 33 -37.70 25.66 -31.95
C LEU A 33 -37.23 26.26 -30.61
N LYS A 34 -37.39 25.55 -29.47
CA LYS A 34 -36.70 25.91 -28.22
C LYS A 34 -35.26 25.39 -28.16
N ALA A 35 -34.95 24.25 -28.80
CA ALA A 35 -33.57 23.77 -28.95
C ALA A 35 -32.73 24.60 -29.94
N ALA A 36 -33.36 25.28 -30.92
CA ALA A 36 -32.66 26.17 -31.84
C ALA A 36 -32.36 27.56 -31.26
N ARG A 37 -33.22 28.10 -30.36
CA ARG A 37 -32.94 29.35 -29.62
C ARG A 37 -32.08 29.18 -28.37
N LEU A 38 -31.91 27.96 -27.86
CA LEU A 38 -30.91 27.64 -26.82
C LEU A 38 -29.53 27.25 -27.41
N ARG A 39 -29.44 27.01 -28.72
CA ARG A 39 -28.16 26.80 -29.46
C ARG A 39 -27.49 28.11 -29.92
N GLN A 40 -28.07 29.28 -29.62
CA GLN A 40 -27.47 30.59 -29.89
C GLN A 40 -27.14 31.40 -28.61
N ARG A 41 -27.24 30.78 -27.43
CA ARG A 41 -26.70 31.31 -26.15
C ARG A 41 -25.85 30.30 -25.39
N SER A 42 -25.32 29.31 -26.10
CA SER A 42 -24.37 28.32 -25.61
C SER A 42 -23.17 28.21 -26.55
N SER A 43 -22.66 29.34 -27.03
CA SER A 43 -21.24 29.45 -27.33
C SER A 43 -20.55 29.79 -26.01
N LEU A 44 -20.17 28.76 -25.25
CA LEU A 44 -19.02 28.91 -24.36
C LEU A 44 -17.84 29.15 -25.30
N ALA A 45 -17.60 30.43 -25.56
CA ALA A 45 -16.39 30.90 -26.18
C ALA A 45 -15.23 30.20 -25.47
N ALA A 46 -14.33 29.62 -26.26
CA ALA A 46 -13.11 29.01 -25.78
C ALA A 46 -12.47 29.91 -24.73
N VAL A 47 -12.54 29.50 -23.47
CA VAL A 47 -11.82 30.15 -22.39
C VAL A 47 -10.34 29.94 -22.74
N PRO A 48 -9.56 31.01 -22.95
CA PRO A 48 -8.20 30.86 -23.42
C PRO A 48 -7.41 30.04 -22.41
N HIS A 49 -6.83 28.94 -22.89
CA HIS A 49 -5.80 28.17 -22.19
C HIS A 49 -4.65 29.11 -21.84
N LYS A 50 -4.70 29.68 -20.64
CA LYS A 50 -3.55 30.15 -19.88
C LYS A 50 -3.76 29.65 -18.47
N ALA A 51 -3.30 28.43 -18.22
CA ALA A 51 -2.96 27.99 -16.88
C ALA A 51 -1.78 28.88 -16.44
N SER A 52 -2.06 30.04 -15.87
CA SER A 52 -1.08 30.86 -15.19
C SER A 52 -0.81 30.24 -13.83
N VAL A 53 -0.02 29.17 -13.83
CA VAL A 53 0.84 28.83 -12.71
C VAL A 53 1.76 30.03 -12.51
N SER A 54 1.70 30.70 -11.36
CA SER A 54 2.58 31.84 -11.07
C SER A 54 4.04 31.43 -11.30
N PRO A 55 4.80 32.11 -12.19
CA PRO A 55 6.16 31.72 -12.53
C PRO A 55 7.11 32.27 -11.49
N GLN A 56 7.24 31.61 -10.34
CA GLN A 56 8.39 31.82 -9.45
C GLN A 56 9.10 30.53 -9.03
N LEU A 57 8.70 29.36 -9.54
CA LEU A 57 9.59 28.20 -9.60
C LEU A 57 9.12 27.12 -10.61
N ALA A 58 8.66 27.52 -11.80
CA ALA A 58 8.50 26.59 -12.90
C ALA A 58 9.87 26.36 -13.56
N THR A 59 10.67 25.42 -13.04
CA THR A 59 11.85 24.94 -13.74
C THR A 59 11.42 24.29 -15.05
N ARG A 60 11.90 24.86 -16.17
CA ARG A 60 11.91 24.37 -17.57
C ARG A 60 10.76 23.44 -17.99
N THR A 61 9.97 23.93 -18.95
CA THR A 61 9.16 23.12 -19.87
C THR A 61 9.92 21.86 -20.33
N HIS A 62 9.37 20.70 -19.98
CA HIS A 62 9.95 19.38 -20.24
C HIS A 62 10.31 19.18 -21.72
N SER A 63 11.49 18.63 -21.98
CA SER A 63 11.78 17.94 -23.23
C SER A 63 10.69 16.89 -23.47
N GLY A 64 10.17 16.78 -24.69
CA GLY A 64 8.93 16.06 -25.03
C GLY A 64 8.91 14.54 -24.80
N GLN A 65 9.81 13.96 -24.00
CA GLN A 65 9.75 12.55 -23.60
C GLN A 65 9.10 12.39 -22.22
N LYS A 66 7.98 11.66 -22.20
CA LYS A 66 7.36 11.18 -20.97
C LYS A 66 8.32 10.23 -20.26
N ARG A 67 8.51 10.42 -18.96
CA ARG A 67 9.22 9.45 -18.09
C ARG A 67 8.41 8.15 -18.00
N TYR A 68 8.99 7.08 -17.46
CA TYR A 68 8.24 5.85 -17.24
C TYR A 68 7.20 6.04 -16.12
N LEU A 69 7.62 6.62 -15.00
CA LEU A 69 6.80 6.82 -13.82
C LEU A 69 6.80 8.29 -13.37
N SER A 70 5.60 8.85 -13.16
CA SER A 70 5.43 10.07 -12.37
C SER A 70 4.93 9.72 -10.97
N ILE A 71 5.53 10.30 -9.94
CA ILE A 71 5.16 10.06 -8.54
C ILE A 71 4.60 11.36 -7.96
N GLY A 72 3.38 11.35 -7.45
CA GLY A 72 2.75 12.52 -6.84
C GLY A 72 2.81 12.47 -5.31
N LEU A 73 3.20 13.59 -4.70
CA LEU A 73 3.17 13.83 -3.26
C LEU A 73 2.46 15.16 -2.98
N SER A 74 1.68 15.22 -1.91
CA SER A 74 1.13 16.48 -1.38
C SER A 74 1.55 16.65 0.06
N SER A 75 2.00 17.85 0.43
CA SER A 75 2.43 18.15 1.80
C SER A 75 1.81 19.46 2.29
N ILE A 76 1.45 19.47 3.58
CA ILE A 76 0.92 20.63 4.30
C ILE A 76 1.74 20.89 5.57
N LYS A 77 1.56 22.06 6.18
CA LYS A 77 2.21 22.39 7.44
C LYS A 77 1.63 21.51 8.56
N ARG A 78 2.48 20.69 9.16
CA ARG A 78 2.14 19.88 10.33
C ARG A 78 2.52 20.61 11.62
N THR A 79 1.78 20.34 12.70
CA THR A 79 2.05 20.93 14.03
C THR A 79 3.19 20.26 14.77
N LYS A 80 3.51 18.99 14.45
CA LYS A 80 4.50 18.15 15.15
C LYS A 80 5.57 17.62 14.20
N GLY A 81 6.49 18.48 13.77
CA GLY A 81 7.59 18.12 12.86
C GLY A 81 7.14 17.91 11.41
N SER A 82 8.07 17.53 10.54
CA SER A 82 7.84 17.29 9.11
C SER A 82 8.43 15.95 8.69
N TYR A 83 7.66 15.16 7.96
CA TYR A 83 8.10 13.88 7.39
C TYR A 83 8.54 14.00 5.92
N LEU A 84 8.28 15.15 5.29
CA LEU A 84 8.49 15.35 3.86
C LEU A 84 9.94 15.10 3.44
N ILE A 85 10.91 15.64 4.19
CA ILE A 85 12.33 15.49 3.85
C ILE A 85 12.78 14.02 3.97
N PRO A 86 12.51 13.31 5.09
CA PRO A 86 12.73 11.87 5.16
C PRO A 86 12.08 11.08 4.02
N THR A 87 10.84 11.40 3.66
CA THR A 87 10.12 10.75 2.56
C THR A 87 10.83 10.93 1.21
N LEU A 88 11.22 12.17 0.88
CA LEU A 88 11.97 12.46 -0.35
C LEU A 88 13.35 11.78 -0.34
N GLN A 89 14.05 11.79 0.80
CA GLN A 89 15.32 11.09 0.95
C GLN A 89 15.18 9.59 0.70
N SER A 90 14.16 8.95 1.27
CA SER A 90 13.86 7.54 1.05
C SER A 90 13.56 7.24 -0.43
N LEU A 91 12.71 8.05 -1.09
CA LEU A 91 12.38 7.88 -2.51
C LEU A 91 13.63 7.89 -3.41
N PHE A 92 14.51 8.87 -3.25
CA PHE A 92 15.69 9.00 -4.09
C PHE A 92 16.76 7.97 -3.70
N SER A 93 17.09 7.82 -2.42
CA SER A 93 18.13 6.89 -1.96
C SER A 93 17.85 5.43 -2.28
N GLN A 94 16.57 5.02 -2.31
CA GLN A 94 16.17 3.65 -2.62
C GLN A 94 16.06 3.35 -4.11
N SER A 95 16.36 4.33 -4.97
CA SER A 95 16.38 4.21 -6.43
C SER A 95 17.80 4.38 -6.97
N SER A 96 18.20 3.53 -7.93
CA SER A 96 19.48 3.70 -8.65
C SER A 96 19.48 4.94 -9.54
N PRO A 97 20.64 5.47 -9.97
CA PRO A 97 20.70 6.60 -10.91
C PRO A 97 19.90 6.35 -12.21
N GLU A 98 19.92 5.13 -12.73
CA GLU A 98 19.17 4.72 -13.92
C GLU A 98 17.67 4.74 -13.65
N GLU A 99 17.23 4.25 -12.49
CA GLU A 99 15.82 4.30 -12.08
C GLU A 99 15.35 5.75 -11.91
N ARG A 100 16.15 6.60 -11.24
CA ARG A 100 15.85 8.04 -11.06
C ARG A 100 15.68 8.75 -12.39
N SER A 101 16.49 8.42 -13.40
CA SER A 101 16.34 8.97 -14.75
C SER A 101 15.01 8.58 -15.43
N SER A 102 14.34 7.53 -14.95
CA SER A 102 13.03 7.09 -15.44
C SER A 102 11.85 7.60 -14.61
N ILE A 103 12.11 8.38 -13.55
CA ILE A 103 11.13 8.88 -12.60
C ILE A 103 11.06 10.42 -12.67
N VAL A 104 9.87 10.95 -12.41
CA VAL A 104 9.69 12.35 -12.02
C VAL A 104 8.78 12.42 -10.81
N VAL A 105 9.27 13.03 -9.73
CA VAL A 105 8.54 13.26 -8.49
C VAL A 105 7.92 14.66 -8.56
N VAL A 106 6.60 14.76 -8.43
CA VAL A 106 5.87 16.02 -8.36
C VAL A 106 5.39 16.21 -6.93
N LEU A 107 5.91 17.25 -6.27
CA LEU A 107 5.54 17.64 -4.93
C LEU A 107 4.65 18.88 -4.96
N LEU A 108 3.40 18.73 -4.50
CA LEU A 108 2.50 19.85 -4.24
C LEU A 108 2.68 20.34 -2.80
N LEU A 109 3.14 21.58 -2.63
CA LEU A 109 3.07 22.29 -1.35
C LEU A 109 1.69 22.92 -1.21
N ALA A 110 0.80 22.18 -0.56
CA ALA A 110 -0.64 22.44 -0.53
C ALA A 110 -1.08 23.39 0.60
N ASP A 111 -0.20 23.75 1.54
CA ASP A 111 -0.54 24.69 2.61
C ASP A 111 -0.67 26.14 2.09
N PHE A 112 -1.60 26.90 2.65
CA PHE A 112 -1.79 28.31 2.29
C PHE A 112 -0.81 29.25 3.01
N ASP A 113 -0.10 28.79 4.05
CA ASP A 113 0.97 29.53 4.72
C ASP A 113 2.18 29.78 3.78
N VAL A 114 2.29 31.02 3.29
CA VAL A 114 3.36 31.46 2.39
C VAL A 114 4.74 31.31 3.03
N SER A 115 4.87 31.67 4.30
CA SER A 115 6.14 31.64 5.03
C SER A 115 6.64 30.20 5.18
N TRP A 116 5.74 29.27 5.50
CA TRP A 116 6.05 27.85 5.53
C TRP A 116 6.49 27.34 4.15
N ARG A 117 5.74 27.67 3.08
CA ARG A 117 6.12 27.24 1.72
C ARG A 117 7.51 27.73 1.32
N ILE A 118 7.82 29.00 1.57
CA ILE A 118 9.15 29.56 1.26
C ILE A 118 10.25 28.84 2.05
N ALA A 119 10.04 28.59 3.34
CA ALA A 119 11.01 27.85 4.16
C ALA A 119 11.21 26.42 3.65
N THR A 120 10.13 25.71 3.33
CA THR A 120 10.18 24.35 2.78
C THR A 120 10.88 24.30 1.43
N VAL A 121 10.59 25.24 0.52
CA VAL A 121 11.29 25.33 -0.79
C VAL A 121 12.78 25.58 -0.58
N ARG A 122 13.18 26.44 0.37
CA ARG A 122 14.59 26.68 0.67
C ARG A 122 15.29 25.42 1.18
N GLU A 123 14.64 24.67 2.07
CA GLU A 123 15.17 23.40 2.56
C GLU A 123 15.31 22.35 1.44
N ILE A 124 14.29 22.22 0.58
CA ILE A 124 14.33 21.30 -0.57
C ILE A 124 15.46 21.67 -1.53
N LYS A 125 15.61 22.96 -1.87
CA LYS A 125 16.71 23.44 -2.73
C LYS A 125 18.08 23.10 -2.17
N SER A 126 18.24 23.16 -0.84
CA SER A 126 19.50 22.82 -0.17
C SER A 126 19.80 21.31 -0.22
N LYS A 127 18.78 20.46 -0.03
CA LYS A 127 18.96 19.01 0.11
C LYS A 127 18.85 18.20 -1.19
N PHE A 128 18.16 18.73 -2.20
CA PHE A 128 17.81 18.02 -3.45
C PHE A 128 18.13 18.86 -4.70
N ALA A 129 19.22 19.63 -4.66
CA ALA A 129 19.63 20.50 -5.76
C ALA A 129 19.80 19.71 -7.08
N LEU A 130 20.45 18.55 -7.01
CA LEU A 130 20.70 17.69 -8.17
C LEU A 130 19.39 17.18 -8.79
N GLU A 131 18.46 16.69 -7.97
CA GLU A 131 17.17 16.16 -8.43
C GLU A 131 16.31 17.27 -9.06
N LEU A 132 16.38 18.50 -8.54
CA LEU A 132 15.72 19.67 -9.13
C LEU A 132 16.35 20.04 -10.49
N GLU A 133 17.68 20.08 -10.58
CA GLU A 133 18.42 20.40 -11.81
C GLU A 133 18.18 19.36 -12.92
N GLN A 134 18.11 18.08 -12.55
CA GLN A 134 17.85 16.96 -13.45
C GLN A 134 16.37 16.76 -13.81
N ALA A 135 15.48 17.64 -13.31
CA ALA A 135 14.03 17.54 -13.44
C ALA A 135 13.48 16.17 -13.00
N GLN A 136 14.10 15.60 -11.95
CA GLN A 136 13.64 14.41 -11.23
C GLN A 136 12.72 14.78 -10.06
N LEU A 137 12.84 16.01 -9.54
CA LEU A 137 11.92 16.61 -8.57
C LEU A 137 11.33 17.90 -9.15
N VAL A 138 10.01 18.03 -9.10
CA VAL A 138 9.26 19.23 -9.49
C VAL A 138 8.42 19.66 -8.30
N VAL A 139 8.58 20.91 -7.86
CA VAL A 139 7.82 21.46 -6.73
C VAL A 139 6.79 22.46 -7.26
N ILE A 140 5.52 22.23 -6.95
CA ILE A 140 4.40 23.06 -7.38
C ILE A 140 3.59 23.59 -6.20
N HIS A 141 2.81 24.63 -6.46
CA HIS A 141 1.84 25.20 -5.54
C HIS A 141 0.62 25.71 -6.32
N VAL A 142 -0.55 25.64 -5.71
CA VAL A 142 -1.80 26.16 -6.25
C VAL A 142 -2.30 27.28 -5.35
N SER A 143 -2.50 28.49 -5.91
CA SER A 143 -3.05 29.62 -5.14
C SER A 143 -4.44 29.27 -4.61
N GLN A 144 -4.75 29.76 -3.40
CA GLN A 144 -6.04 29.59 -2.75
C GLN A 144 -7.21 30.05 -3.65
N ASP A 145 -7.01 31.03 -4.52
CA ASP A 145 -8.03 31.56 -5.45
C ASP A 145 -8.52 30.52 -6.47
N HIS A 146 -7.76 29.46 -6.71
CA HIS A 146 -8.17 28.36 -7.61
C HIS A 146 -8.98 27.28 -6.90
N TYR A 147 -9.05 27.30 -5.57
CA TYR A 147 -9.84 26.34 -4.81
C TYR A 147 -11.32 26.76 -4.83
N PRO A 148 -12.26 25.84 -5.11
CA PRO A 148 -13.67 26.08 -4.81
C PRO A 148 -13.87 26.26 -3.29
N PRO A 149 -15.04 26.72 -2.83
CA PRO A 149 -15.31 26.88 -1.41
C PRO A 149 -14.97 25.62 -0.60
N ILE A 150 -14.16 25.79 0.45
CA ILE A 150 -13.75 24.74 1.40
C ILE A 150 -14.37 24.93 2.80
N THR A 151 -15.30 25.88 2.92
CA THR A 151 -16.12 26.16 4.11
C THR A 151 -17.60 26.04 3.74
N GLY A 152 -18.48 25.89 4.73
CA GLY A 152 -19.92 25.73 4.49
C GLY A 152 -20.27 24.42 3.74
N LEU A 153 -19.43 23.39 3.87
CA LEU A 153 -19.53 22.15 3.13
C LEU A 153 -20.64 21.23 3.65
N LYS A 154 -21.13 20.35 2.78
CA LYS A 154 -22.09 19.30 3.14
C LYS A 154 -21.53 18.36 4.22
N ARG A 155 -22.38 17.97 5.17
CA ARG A 155 -22.03 17.07 6.29
C ARG A 155 -22.62 15.67 6.10
N ASN A 156 -22.05 14.90 5.19
CA ASN A 156 -22.58 13.57 4.84
C ASN A 156 -22.31 12.46 5.88
N PHE A 157 -21.30 12.62 6.75
CA PHE A 157 -20.85 11.56 7.68
C PHE A 157 -20.82 12.00 9.16
N ASN A 158 -21.54 13.06 9.50
CA ASN A 158 -21.55 13.68 10.84
C ASN A 158 -20.16 14.10 11.39
N ASP A 159 -19.15 14.15 10.53
CA ASP A 159 -17.83 14.70 10.84
C ASP A 159 -17.94 16.14 11.39
N ALA A 160 -16.97 16.50 12.25
CA ALA A 160 -16.78 17.88 12.67
C ALA A 160 -16.48 18.77 11.44
N PRO A 161 -16.95 20.03 11.40
CA PRO A 161 -16.77 20.92 10.24
C PRO A 161 -15.32 21.01 9.74
N GLU A 162 -14.35 21.10 10.66
CA GLU A 162 -12.92 21.15 10.33
C GLU A 162 -12.42 19.88 9.64
N ARG A 163 -12.94 18.70 10.04
CA ARG A 163 -12.59 17.43 9.39
C ARG A 163 -13.17 17.36 7.98
N VAL A 164 -14.39 17.88 7.78
CA VAL A 164 -15.01 18.00 6.46
C VAL A 164 -14.19 18.91 5.55
N SER A 165 -13.82 20.11 6.04
CA SER A 165 -12.95 21.03 5.29
C SER A 165 -11.61 20.39 4.96
N PHE A 166 -10.99 19.68 5.90
CA PHE A 166 -9.71 19.00 5.69
C PHE A 166 -9.79 17.93 4.58
N ARG A 167 -10.71 16.95 4.70
CA ARG A 167 -10.84 15.88 3.69
C ARG A 167 -11.24 16.43 2.31
N SER A 168 -12.03 17.50 2.29
CA SER A 168 -12.48 18.11 1.04
C SER A 168 -11.36 18.90 0.36
N LYS A 169 -10.53 19.60 1.14
CA LYS A 169 -9.32 20.24 0.62
C LYS A 169 -8.33 19.20 0.11
N GLN A 170 -8.14 18.08 0.81
CA GLN A 170 -7.24 17.01 0.37
C GLN A 170 -7.66 16.42 -0.99
N ASN A 171 -8.97 16.22 -1.22
CA ASN A 171 -9.49 15.82 -2.54
C ASN A 171 -9.09 16.81 -3.64
N LEU A 172 -9.18 18.12 -3.36
CA LEU A 172 -8.79 19.17 -4.31
C LEU A 172 -7.28 19.19 -4.54
N ASP A 173 -6.48 19.06 -3.47
CA ASP A 173 -5.02 18.99 -3.53
C ASP A 173 -4.58 17.84 -4.46
N TYR A 174 -5.12 16.63 -4.26
CA TYR A 174 -4.83 15.49 -5.13
C TYR A 174 -5.38 15.68 -6.54
N SER A 175 -6.56 16.27 -6.72
CA SER A 175 -7.07 16.61 -8.04
C SER A 175 -6.07 17.47 -8.84
N PHE A 176 -5.56 18.56 -8.23
CA PHE A 176 -4.60 19.44 -8.90
C PHE A 176 -3.28 18.73 -9.19
N LEU A 177 -2.75 17.98 -8.22
CA LEU A 177 -1.51 17.22 -8.36
C LEU A 177 -1.60 16.17 -9.49
N ILE A 178 -2.66 15.37 -9.49
CA ILE A 178 -2.92 14.33 -10.49
C ILE A 178 -3.10 14.96 -11.88
N HIS A 179 -3.83 16.07 -11.97
CA HIS A 179 -4.02 16.77 -13.24
C HIS A 179 -2.70 17.28 -13.82
N TYR A 180 -1.87 17.93 -13.00
CA TYR A 180 -0.54 18.39 -13.42
C TYR A 180 0.35 17.23 -13.89
N SER A 181 0.23 16.06 -13.27
CA SER A 181 1.09 14.91 -13.51
C SER A 181 0.71 14.09 -14.76
N ALA A 182 -0.47 14.33 -15.35
CA ALA A 182 -1.07 13.50 -16.41
C ALA A 182 -0.21 13.33 -17.67
N SER A 183 0.67 14.29 -17.97
CA SER A 183 1.55 14.26 -19.15
C SER A 183 3.00 13.92 -18.83
N LEU A 184 3.37 13.69 -17.56
CA LEU A 184 4.78 13.59 -17.16
C LEU A 184 5.33 12.16 -17.20
N GLY A 185 4.47 11.16 -16.95
CA GLY A 185 4.83 9.75 -16.95
C GLY A 185 3.92 8.89 -17.83
N ARG A 186 4.33 7.66 -18.15
CA ARG A 186 3.44 6.61 -18.70
C ARG A 186 2.49 6.07 -17.64
N TYR A 187 2.98 5.94 -16.41
CA TYR A 187 2.22 5.58 -15.23
C TYR A 187 2.34 6.67 -14.16
N TYR A 188 1.38 6.70 -13.25
CA TYR A 188 1.34 7.62 -12.13
C TYR A 188 1.16 6.87 -10.82
N LEU A 189 1.98 7.19 -9.83
CA LEU A 189 1.91 6.65 -8.47
C LEU A 189 1.55 7.77 -7.49
N GLN A 190 0.44 7.63 -6.78
CA GLN A 190 0.09 8.50 -5.66
C GLN A 190 0.77 8.01 -4.39
N LEU A 191 1.45 8.92 -3.69
CA LEU A 191 2.05 8.72 -2.36
C LEU A 191 1.64 9.85 -1.40
N GLU A 192 1.95 9.65 -0.12
CA GLU A 192 1.82 10.66 0.94
C GLU A 192 3.20 11.17 1.39
N ASP A 193 3.25 12.28 2.12
CA ASP A 193 4.50 12.94 2.55
C ASP A 193 5.15 12.32 3.79
N ASP A 194 4.61 11.22 4.32
CA ASP A 194 5.08 10.53 5.52
C ASP A 194 5.28 9.02 5.33
N ILE A 195 6.00 8.65 4.27
CA ILE A 195 6.28 7.25 3.93
C ILE A 195 7.78 6.92 3.90
N SER A 196 8.09 5.64 4.09
CA SER A 196 9.39 5.03 3.78
C SER A 196 9.23 4.07 2.60
N CYS A 197 10.16 4.11 1.65
CA CYS A 197 10.18 3.26 0.47
C CYS A 197 11.02 2.01 0.69
N ALA A 198 10.54 0.87 0.20
CA ALA A 198 11.33 -0.34 0.06
C ALA A 198 12.46 -0.13 -0.98
N LYS A 199 13.57 -0.85 -0.79
CA LYS A 199 14.70 -0.82 -1.74
C LYS A 199 14.27 -1.31 -3.13
N ASN A 200 14.70 -0.60 -4.18
CA ASN A 200 14.40 -0.93 -5.58
C ASN A 200 12.88 -1.01 -5.88
N PHE A 201 12.05 -0.22 -5.18
CA PHE A 201 10.61 -0.21 -5.36
C PHE A 201 10.21 0.04 -6.82
N PHE A 202 10.97 0.86 -7.55
CA PHE A 202 10.67 1.17 -8.95
C PHE A 202 10.78 -0.06 -9.85
N THR A 203 11.86 -0.85 -9.70
CA THR A 203 12.00 -2.14 -10.40
C THR A 203 10.86 -3.09 -10.06
N ALA A 204 10.47 -3.18 -8.77
CA ALA A 204 9.35 -4.01 -8.35
C ALA A 204 8.02 -3.56 -8.99
N ILE A 205 7.77 -2.25 -9.08
CA ILE A 205 6.60 -1.67 -9.76
C ILE A 205 6.59 -2.05 -11.24
N LYS A 206 7.72 -1.86 -11.95
CA LYS A 206 7.85 -2.20 -13.38
C LYS A 206 7.51 -3.66 -13.64
N ARG A 207 8.14 -4.57 -12.90
CA ARG A 207 7.90 -6.01 -13.01
C ARG A 207 6.43 -6.33 -12.76
N HIS A 208 5.83 -5.78 -11.71
CA HIS A 208 4.43 -6.06 -11.39
C HIS A 208 3.47 -5.53 -12.48
N ILE A 209 3.74 -4.35 -13.04
CA ILE A 209 2.96 -3.83 -14.18
C ILE A 209 3.02 -4.80 -15.36
N GLU A 210 4.21 -5.28 -15.72
CA GLU A 210 4.39 -6.21 -16.85
C GLU A 210 3.67 -7.54 -16.60
N GLU A 211 3.78 -8.08 -15.38
CA GLU A 211 3.06 -9.29 -14.98
C GLU A 211 1.54 -9.11 -15.04
N GLN A 212 1.01 -7.97 -14.62
CA GLN A 212 -0.44 -7.72 -14.64
C GLN A 212 -0.97 -7.39 -16.03
N ASP A 213 -0.23 -6.61 -16.84
CA ASP A 213 -0.60 -6.33 -18.23
C ASP A 213 -0.65 -7.63 -19.07
N ALA A 214 0.13 -8.67 -18.72
CA ALA A 214 0.06 -9.99 -19.34
C ALA A 214 -1.12 -10.86 -18.86
N LYS A 215 -1.66 -10.60 -17.67
CA LYS A 215 -2.72 -11.42 -17.03
C LYS A 215 -4.12 -10.86 -17.22
N THR A 216 -4.28 -9.54 -17.11
CA THR A 216 -5.60 -8.91 -17.03
C THR A 216 -5.57 -7.42 -17.38
N THR A 217 -6.73 -6.85 -17.64
CA THR A 217 -6.91 -5.40 -17.68
C THR A 217 -7.12 -4.86 -16.27
N TRP A 218 -6.42 -3.80 -15.92
CA TRP A 218 -6.52 -3.15 -14.63
C TRP A 218 -6.65 -1.63 -14.78
N SER A 219 -7.35 -1.03 -13.81
CA SER A 219 -7.56 0.40 -13.66
C SER A 219 -6.66 1.02 -12.58
N MET A 220 -6.35 0.24 -11.53
CA MET A 220 -5.47 0.62 -10.44
C MET A 220 -4.70 -0.61 -9.92
N LEU A 221 -3.40 -0.44 -9.66
CA LEU A 221 -2.58 -1.39 -8.90
C LEU A 221 -2.21 -0.78 -7.55
N GLU A 222 -2.05 -1.62 -6.53
CA GLU A 222 -1.83 -1.17 -5.16
C GLU A 222 -0.52 -1.74 -4.61
N PHE A 223 0.32 -0.88 -4.05
CA PHE A 223 1.62 -1.24 -3.46
C PHE A 223 1.67 -0.98 -1.94
N SER A 224 0.51 -0.66 -1.36
CA SER A 224 0.21 -0.64 0.06
C SER A 224 -1.32 -0.81 0.23
N PRO A 225 -1.80 -1.59 1.21
CA PRO A 225 -3.20 -1.67 1.58
C PRO A 225 -3.68 -0.42 2.35
N LEU A 226 -2.78 0.49 2.74
CA LEU A 226 -3.11 1.66 3.56
C LEU A 226 -3.51 2.87 2.71
N GLY A 227 -4.73 3.36 2.94
CA GLY A 227 -5.19 4.68 2.47
C GLY A 227 -4.94 4.94 0.99
N TYR A 228 -4.45 6.14 0.66
CA TYR A 228 -4.06 6.59 -0.69
C TYR A 228 -2.56 6.39 -0.98
N ILE A 229 -1.87 5.60 -0.16
CA ILE A 229 -0.46 5.31 -0.37
C ILE A 229 -0.31 4.19 -1.41
N GLY A 230 0.62 4.39 -2.34
CA GLY A 230 1.05 3.35 -3.27
C GLY A 230 0.01 2.98 -4.31
N LYS A 231 -0.84 3.94 -4.72
CA LYS A 231 -1.90 3.70 -5.72
C LYS A 231 -1.41 4.09 -7.10
N LEU A 232 -1.30 3.11 -8.00
CA LEU A 232 -0.76 3.28 -9.33
C LEU A 232 -1.87 3.27 -10.38
N TYR A 233 -1.79 4.21 -11.31
CA TYR A 233 -2.72 4.38 -12.42
C TYR A 233 -1.97 4.48 -13.75
N LYS A 234 -2.64 4.10 -14.84
CA LYS A 234 -2.21 4.46 -16.20
C LYS A 234 -2.42 5.97 -16.38
N SER A 235 -1.42 6.70 -16.91
CA SER A 235 -1.50 8.16 -17.00
C SER A 235 -2.69 8.66 -17.85
N ALA A 236 -3.15 7.84 -18.80
CA ALA A 236 -4.34 8.10 -19.60
C ALA A 236 -5.63 8.28 -18.76
N HIS A 237 -5.69 7.71 -17.56
CA HIS A 237 -6.85 7.85 -16.67
C HIS A 237 -6.79 9.11 -15.79
N LEU A 238 -5.62 9.78 -15.66
CA LEU A 238 -5.47 10.88 -14.70
C LEU A 238 -6.39 12.07 -14.96
N PRO A 239 -6.65 12.53 -16.20
CA PRO A 239 -7.60 13.61 -16.43
C PRO A 239 -9.02 13.25 -15.95
N LEU A 240 -9.41 11.98 -16.02
CA LEU A 240 -10.69 11.52 -15.49
C LEU A 240 -10.66 11.43 -13.96
N LEU A 241 -9.61 10.85 -13.37
CA LEU A 241 -9.43 10.73 -11.92
C LEU A 241 -9.39 12.09 -11.23
N ALA A 242 -8.63 13.05 -11.77
CA ALA A 242 -8.56 14.41 -11.23
C ALA A 242 -9.95 15.07 -11.20
N ARG A 243 -10.69 15.01 -12.32
CA ARG A 243 -12.06 15.53 -12.38
C ARG A 243 -13.00 14.81 -11.43
N PHE A 244 -12.85 13.50 -11.25
CA PHE A 244 -13.64 12.73 -10.30
C PHE A 244 -13.43 13.23 -8.87
N LEU A 245 -12.18 13.35 -8.42
CA LEU A 245 -11.85 13.91 -7.11
C LEU A 245 -12.35 15.35 -6.95
N PHE A 246 -12.21 16.17 -7.98
CA PHE A 246 -12.70 17.55 -7.98
C PHE A 246 -14.22 17.63 -7.84
N LEU A 247 -14.97 16.82 -8.60
CA LEU A 247 -16.43 16.86 -8.59
C LEU A 247 -17.03 16.35 -7.28
N PHE A 248 -16.40 15.34 -6.68
CA PHE A 248 -16.90 14.72 -5.46
C PHE A 248 -16.17 15.19 -4.19
N TYR A 249 -15.45 16.31 -4.25
CA TYR A 249 -14.58 16.76 -3.15
C TYR A 249 -15.32 16.95 -1.83
N GLN A 250 -16.58 17.40 -1.87
CA GLN A 250 -17.42 17.58 -0.68
C GLN A 250 -18.02 16.26 -0.18
N GLU A 251 -18.16 15.28 -1.07
CA GLU A 251 -19.06 14.16 -0.84
C GLU A 251 -18.45 13.11 0.08
N MET A 252 -17.18 12.74 -0.11
CA MET A 252 -16.50 11.69 0.67
C MET A 252 -14.96 11.83 0.65
N PRO A 253 -14.22 11.21 1.59
CA PRO A 253 -12.76 11.27 1.58
C PRO A 253 -12.15 10.57 0.36
N CYS A 254 -10.92 10.96 0.03
CA CYS A 254 -10.19 10.49 -1.14
C CYS A 254 -10.01 8.97 -1.17
N ASP A 255 -9.81 8.34 -0.01
CA ASP A 255 -9.69 6.89 0.17
C ASP A 255 -10.88 6.12 -0.42
N TRP A 256 -12.08 6.63 -0.18
CA TRP A 256 -13.32 6.01 -0.63
C TRP A 256 -13.58 6.33 -2.09
N LEU A 257 -13.30 7.58 -2.51
CA LEU A 257 -13.43 7.97 -3.91
C LEU A 257 -12.61 7.10 -4.85
N MET A 258 -11.37 6.77 -4.48
CA MET A 258 -10.56 5.85 -5.29
C MET A 258 -11.19 4.48 -5.47
N THR A 259 -11.75 3.92 -4.39
CA THR A 259 -12.38 2.60 -4.41
C THR A 259 -13.53 2.62 -5.40
N HIS A 260 -14.37 3.65 -5.35
CA HIS A 260 -15.45 3.84 -6.33
C HIS A 260 -14.94 4.11 -7.74
N PHE A 261 -13.84 4.86 -7.91
CA PHE A 261 -13.24 5.08 -9.23
C PHE A 261 -12.79 3.77 -9.87
N ARG A 262 -12.14 2.89 -9.09
CA ARG A 262 -11.71 1.55 -9.49
C ARG A 262 -12.91 0.68 -9.90
N GLU A 263 -13.96 0.67 -9.07
CA GLU A 263 -15.19 -0.08 -9.31
C GLU A 263 -15.93 0.40 -10.58
N LEU A 264 -16.01 1.71 -10.79
CA LEU A 264 -16.62 2.31 -11.98
C LEU A 264 -15.85 1.96 -13.27
N LEU A 265 -14.54 1.76 -13.16
CA LEU A 265 -13.70 1.22 -14.25
C LEU A 265 -13.70 -0.31 -14.29
N THR A 266 -14.73 -0.94 -13.72
CA THR A 266 -15.03 -2.37 -13.77
C THR A 266 -14.04 -3.29 -13.05
N GLN A 267 -13.12 -2.74 -12.25
CA GLN A 267 -12.23 -3.52 -11.40
C GLN A 267 -12.80 -3.57 -9.97
N LYS A 268 -13.51 -4.66 -9.64
CA LYS A 268 -14.08 -4.87 -8.31
C LYS A 268 -12.99 -5.20 -7.28
N GLU A 269 -12.15 -6.17 -7.61
CA GLU A 269 -11.10 -6.66 -6.73
C GLU A 269 -9.88 -5.74 -6.72
N SER A 270 -9.27 -5.63 -5.54
CA SER A 270 -7.98 -4.97 -5.39
C SER A 270 -6.87 -5.88 -5.93
N ILE A 271 -5.91 -5.30 -6.65
CA ILE A 271 -4.71 -5.99 -7.13
C ILE A 271 -3.53 -5.41 -6.36
N ILE A 272 -3.19 -6.07 -5.25
CA ILE A 272 -2.17 -5.62 -4.30
C ILE A 272 -0.90 -6.44 -4.52
N LEU A 273 0.24 -5.77 -4.68
CA LEU A 273 1.55 -6.41 -4.59
C LEU A 273 1.87 -6.69 -3.11
N LYS A 274 2.28 -7.92 -2.82
CA LYS A 274 2.87 -8.31 -1.54
C LYS A 274 4.33 -8.75 -1.74
N PRO A 275 5.25 -8.43 -0.81
CA PRO A 275 5.08 -7.49 0.31
C PRO A 275 4.88 -6.04 -0.17
N SER A 276 4.37 -5.18 0.71
CA SER A 276 4.14 -3.76 0.40
C SER A 276 5.45 -3.02 0.16
N LEU A 277 5.44 -2.08 -0.79
CA LEU A 277 6.63 -1.28 -1.13
C LEU A 277 6.73 0.03 -0.34
N PHE A 278 5.67 0.42 0.36
CA PHE A 278 5.60 1.71 1.06
C PHE A 278 5.02 1.53 2.46
N GLN A 279 5.70 2.13 3.43
CA GLN A 279 5.28 2.16 4.83
C GLN A 279 4.91 3.55 5.25
N HIS A 280 3.75 3.67 5.88
CA HIS A 280 3.39 4.87 6.59
C HIS A 280 4.23 5.03 7.87
N MET A 281 5.01 6.11 7.94
CA MET A 281 5.90 6.47 9.05
C MET A 281 5.30 7.58 9.95
N GLY A 282 4.19 8.17 9.54
CA GLY A 282 3.49 9.24 10.26
C GLY A 282 2.98 8.77 11.62
N THR A 283 3.69 9.10 12.71
CA THR A 283 3.20 8.88 14.08
C THR A 283 2.15 9.89 14.50
N PHE A 284 2.07 11.04 13.82
CA PHE A 284 1.06 12.07 14.04
C PHE A 284 0.38 12.46 12.72
N SER A 285 -0.95 12.39 12.70
CA SER A 285 -1.77 12.78 11.55
C SER A 285 -1.56 14.25 11.20
N SER A 286 -1.56 14.54 9.89
CA SER A 286 -1.62 15.89 9.33
C SER A 286 -2.87 16.66 9.78
N PHE A 287 -3.96 15.97 10.13
CA PHE A 287 -5.11 16.56 10.80
C PHE A 287 -4.90 16.59 12.32
N LYS A 288 -4.69 17.80 12.88
CA LYS A 288 -4.58 18.09 14.33
C LYS A 288 -3.47 17.35 15.10
N GLY A 289 -2.53 16.67 14.44
CA GLY A 289 -1.44 15.98 15.13
C GLY A 289 -1.92 14.85 16.03
N THR A 290 -3.04 14.20 15.69
CA THR A 290 -3.57 13.04 16.42
C THR A 290 -2.62 11.85 16.25
N PHE A 291 -2.31 11.13 17.34
CA PHE A 291 -1.38 10.00 17.29
C PHE A 291 -1.95 8.87 16.41
N ASN A 292 -1.23 8.49 15.36
CA ASN A 292 -1.62 7.46 14.41
C ASN A 292 -0.72 6.23 14.59
N LYS A 293 -1.33 5.08 14.89
CA LYS A 293 -0.64 3.78 15.04
C LYS A 293 -0.74 2.90 13.79
N LEU A 294 -1.32 3.39 12.69
CA LEU A 294 -1.45 2.62 11.46
C LEU A 294 -0.05 2.33 10.90
N LYS A 295 0.36 1.08 11.04
CA LYS A 295 1.50 0.48 10.35
C LYS A 295 0.98 -0.64 9.45
N ASP A 296 1.58 -0.78 8.28
CA ASP A 296 1.29 -1.93 7.44
C ASP A 296 1.97 -3.16 8.06
N LYS A 297 1.22 -4.26 8.19
CA LYS A 297 1.74 -5.52 8.72
C LYS A 297 2.60 -6.27 7.68
N ASP A 298 2.41 -5.96 6.41
CA ASP A 298 3.07 -6.60 5.26
C ASP A 298 4.21 -5.75 4.68
N PHE A 299 4.57 -4.62 5.29
CA PHE A 299 5.72 -3.83 4.87
C PHE A 299 7.01 -4.38 5.48
N GLU A 300 7.99 -4.62 4.61
CA GLU A 300 9.35 -4.95 4.99
C GLU A 300 10.28 -3.85 4.44
N GLU A 301 11.02 -3.17 5.33
CA GLU A 301 11.90 -2.01 5.00
C GLU A 301 13.11 -2.40 4.11
N GLY A 302 13.21 -3.69 3.78
CA GLY A 302 14.10 -4.33 2.80
C GLY A 302 13.63 -5.76 2.55
N ILE A 303 14.41 -6.57 1.81
CA ILE A 303 14.24 -8.03 1.83
C ILE A 303 14.52 -8.46 3.27
N TYR A 304 13.49 -8.79 4.04
CA TYR A 304 13.70 -9.27 5.38
C TYR A 304 14.54 -10.54 5.32
N THR A 305 15.80 -10.45 5.73
CA THR A 305 16.74 -11.56 5.63
C THR A 305 16.99 -12.05 7.04
N ASN A 306 16.38 -13.18 7.37
CA ASN A 306 16.77 -13.92 8.56
C ASN A 306 18.26 -14.32 8.45
N PRO A 307 18.97 -14.50 9.59
CA PRO A 307 20.27 -15.16 9.61
C PRO A 307 20.24 -16.49 8.86
N SER A 308 21.40 -16.87 8.29
CA SER A 308 21.55 -18.18 7.67
C SER A 308 21.23 -19.27 8.69
N ALA A 309 20.36 -20.20 8.32
CA ALA A 309 19.87 -21.24 9.21
C ALA A 309 19.33 -22.45 8.45
N GLU A 310 19.44 -23.61 9.10
CA GLU A 310 18.76 -24.83 8.70
C GLU A 310 17.43 -24.93 9.47
N VAL A 311 16.39 -25.47 8.82
CA VAL A 311 15.04 -25.51 9.40
C VAL A 311 14.49 -26.91 9.33
N TYR A 312 14.13 -27.44 10.49
CA TYR A 312 13.68 -28.81 10.71
C TYR A 312 12.27 -28.80 11.30
N SER A 313 11.49 -29.82 11.00
CA SER A 313 10.20 -30.05 11.65
C SER A 313 9.87 -31.54 11.60
N ASP A 314 9.28 -32.04 12.68
CA ASP A 314 8.73 -33.40 12.76
C ASP A 314 7.27 -33.47 12.27
N MET A 315 6.64 -32.31 11.99
CA MET A 315 5.31 -32.23 11.42
C MET A 315 5.33 -32.67 9.94
N SER A 316 4.35 -33.49 9.56
CA SER A 316 4.21 -33.95 8.17
C SER A 316 3.93 -32.79 7.22
N THR A 317 4.84 -32.57 6.27
CA THR A 317 4.71 -31.52 5.25
C THR A 317 3.60 -31.86 4.24
N TYR A 318 2.77 -30.88 3.90
CA TYR A 318 1.83 -30.96 2.79
C TYR A 318 2.44 -30.41 1.50
N GLN A 319 2.37 -31.21 0.42
CA GLN A 319 2.93 -30.89 -0.89
C GLN A 319 4.41 -30.49 -0.79
N LYS A 320 4.81 -29.36 -1.39
CA LYS A 320 6.18 -28.84 -1.39
C LYS A 320 6.35 -27.64 -0.45
N HIS A 321 5.45 -27.48 0.54
CA HIS A 321 5.47 -26.38 1.50
C HIS A 321 6.37 -26.71 2.71
N PHE A 322 7.67 -26.88 2.46
CA PHE A 322 8.64 -27.34 3.45
C PHE A 322 8.93 -26.31 4.56
N PRO A 323 9.40 -26.74 5.75
CA PRO A 323 9.66 -25.85 6.90
C PRO A 323 10.52 -24.64 6.58
N LYS A 324 11.55 -24.83 5.74
CA LYS A 324 12.48 -23.81 5.30
C LYS A 324 11.81 -22.61 4.62
N LEU A 325 10.67 -22.81 3.95
CA LEU A 325 9.94 -21.73 3.28
C LEU A 325 9.33 -20.71 4.25
N ALA A 326 9.02 -21.09 5.49
CA ALA A 326 8.55 -20.15 6.51
C ALA A 326 9.67 -19.24 7.05
N TRP A 327 10.93 -19.65 6.88
CA TRP A 327 12.13 -18.93 7.30
C TRP A 327 12.72 -18.06 6.20
N ASP A 328 12.72 -18.56 4.97
CA ASP A 328 13.34 -17.88 3.85
C ASP A 328 12.57 -16.59 3.44
N PRO A 329 13.25 -15.59 2.86
CA PRO A 329 12.60 -14.40 2.36
C PRO A 329 11.60 -14.74 1.24
N GLY A 330 10.46 -14.03 1.21
CA GLY A 330 9.44 -14.15 0.16
C GLY A 330 8.06 -14.59 0.68
N GLU A 331 7.24 -15.11 -0.23
CA GLU A 331 5.85 -15.54 0.03
C GLU A 331 5.71 -17.02 0.37
N GLY A 332 6.83 -17.74 0.53
CA GLY A 332 6.83 -19.14 0.94
C GLY A 332 6.26 -19.32 2.36
N PHE A 333 5.71 -20.50 2.62
CA PHE A 333 5.20 -20.88 3.94
C PHE A 333 5.39 -22.36 4.18
N PHE A 334 5.43 -22.74 5.46
CA PHE A 334 5.36 -24.14 5.86
C PHE A 334 3.90 -24.55 6.03
N TRP A 335 3.53 -25.71 5.49
CA TRP A 335 2.19 -26.28 5.68
C TRP A 335 2.30 -27.67 6.31
N GLY A 336 2.05 -27.74 7.61
CA GLY A 336 2.08 -28.96 8.40
C GLY A 336 0.68 -29.56 8.58
N ARG A 337 0.58 -30.89 8.58
CA ARG A 337 -0.69 -31.59 8.84
C ARG A 337 -0.86 -31.85 10.34
N SER A 338 -2.05 -31.51 10.85
CA SER A 338 -2.62 -31.91 12.15
C SER A 338 -1.57 -32.07 13.27
N PRO A 339 -1.01 -30.95 13.77
CA PRO A 339 0.04 -31.00 14.78
C PRO A 339 -0.46 -31.59 16.09
N GLU A 340 0.38 -32.43 16.70
CA GLU A 340 0.17 -33.06 17.99
C GLU A 340 1.01 -32.41 19.08
N LYS A 341 0.63 -32.62 20.35
CA LYS A 341 1.43 -32.16 21.49
C LYS A 341 2.82 -32.78 21.42
N GLY A 342 3.85 -31.95 21.45
CA GLY A 342 5.23 -32.39 21.32
C GLY A 342 5.84 -32.14 19.95
N ASN A 343 5.03 -31.93 18.90
CA ASN A 343 5.58 -31.55 17.60
C ASN A 343 6.26 -30.19 17.63
N TYR A 344 7.18 -29.98 16.69
CA TYR A 344 8.00 -28.79 16.64
C TYR A 344 8.41 -28.37 15.23
N LEU A 345 8.77 -27.10 15.12
CA LEU A 345 9.63 -26.59 14.06
C LEU A 345 10.84 -25.93 14.73
N THR A 346 12.04 -26.39 14.38
CA THR A 346 13.30 -25.91 14.93
C THR A 346 14.13 -25.26 13.83
N VAL A 347 14.55 -24.03 14.08
CA VAL A 347 15.53 -23.30 13.28
C VAL A 347 16.87 -23.36 13.99
N VAL A 348 17.92 -23.78 13.30
CA VAL A 348 19.29 -23.84 13.82
C VAL A 348 20.12 -22.84 13.04
N PHE A 349 20.61 -21.80 13.70
CA PHE A 349 21.43 -20.77 13.06
C PHE A 349 22.78 -21.34 12.67
N ALA A 350 23.28 -20.94 11.49
CA ALA A 350 24.62 -21.29 11.04
C ALA A 350 25.67 -20.72 12.00
N ASP A 351 25.48 -19.46 12.41
CA ASP A 351 26.29 -18.77 13.40
C ASP A 351 25.42 -18.37 14.60
N PRO A 352 25.77 -18.76 15.84
CA PRO A 352 25.07 -18.31 17.04
C PRO A 352 25.02 -16.78 17.12
N THR A 353 23.86 -16.21 17.41
CA THR A 353 23.61 -14.77 17.27
C THR A 353 22.81 -14.20 18.43
N VAL A 354 23.00 -12.92 18.74
CA VAL A 354 22.20 -12.22 19.76
C VAL A 354 20.90 -11.76 19.10
N VAL A 355 19.80 -12.43 19.44
CA VAL A 355 18.47 -12.14 18.92
C VAL A 355 17.84 -11.01 19.73
N THR A 356 17.36 -9.98 19.05
CA THR A 356 16.74 -8.80 19.66
C THR A 356 15.21 -8.80 19.50
N ARG A 357 14.69 -9.43 18.45
CA ARG A 357 13.24 -9.53 18.18
C ARG A 357 12.92 -10.86 17.53
N ILE A 358 11.80 -11.46 17.92
CA ILE A 358 11.21 -12.62 17.25
C ILE A 358 9.75 -12.29 16.95
N TYR A 359 9.34 -12.55 15.71
CA TYR A 359 7.96 -12.50 15.26
C TYR A 359 7.62 -13.79 14.51
N VAL A 360 6.52 -14.42 14.90
CA VAL A 360 5.98 -15.60 14.21
C VAL A 360 4.51 -15.36 13.91
N GLU A 361 4.12 -15.63 12.67
CA GLU A 361 2.75 -15.57 12.18
C GLU A 361 2.34 -16.94 11.64
N THR A 362 1.12 -17.36 11.96
CA THR A 362 0.52 -18.60 11.49
C THR A 362 -0.84 -18.33 10.88
N GLY A 363 -1.30 -19.30 10.08
CA GLY A 363 -2.56 -19.27 9.37
C GLY A 363 -2.56 -18.48 8.06
N SER A 364 -3.66 -18.63 7.34
CA SER A 364 -4.02 -17.82 6.17
C SER A 364 -5.41 -17.23 6.42
N GLY A 365 -5.44 -15.96 6.83
CA GLY A 365 -6.66 -15.31 7.34
C GLY A 365 -7.05 -15.87 8.71
N LYS A 366 -8.16 -16.61 8.79
CA LYS A 366 -8.65 -17.27 10.03
C LYS A 366 -8.58 -18.80 9.98
N LYS A 367 -7.88 -19.37 8.99
CA LYS A 367 -7.74 -20.81 8.80
C LYS A 367 -6.29 -21.26 9.06
N ASP A 368 -6.14 -22.52 9.44
CA ASP A 368 -4.85 -23.18 9.67
C ASP A 368 -3.95 -22.46 10.69
N LEU A 369 -4.57 -21.85 11.71
CA LEU A 369 -3.87 -21.17 12.80
C LEU A 369 -3.24 -22.20 13.74
N LEU A 370 -2.07 -21.88 14.30
CA LEU A 370 -1.51 -22.64 15.40
C LEU A 370 -2.03 -22.08 16.73
N GLU A 371 -2.92 -22.81 17.39
CA GLU A 371 -3.61 -22.31 18.58
C GLU A 371 -2.78 -22.49 19.85
N SER A 372 -2.19 -23.67 20.02
CA SER A 372 -1.50 -24.08 21.26
C SER A 372 -0.05 -24.41 20.99
N ALA A 373 0.79 -23.37 21.02
CA ALA A 373 2.23 -23.50 20.91
C ALA A 373 2.97 -22.45 21.75
N GLN A 374 4.26 -22.67 21.93
CA GLN A 374 5.18 -21.73 22.55
C GLN A 374 6.46 -21.58 21.74
N VAL A 375 7.11 -20.43 21.87
CA VAL A 375 8.41 -20.16 21.27
C VAL A 375 9.50 -20.30 22.33
N GLU A 376 10.60 -20.94 21.95
CA GLU A 376 11.73 -21.23 22.81
C GLU A 376 13.04 -20.89 22.10
N ILE A 377 14.05 -20.47 22.86
CA ILE A 377 15.42 -20.28 22.37
C ILE A 377 16.32 -21.37 22.92
N GLY A 378 17.28 -21.82 22.12
CA GLY A 378 18.15 -22.94 22.47
C GLY A 378 19.63 -22.67 22.32
N HIS A 379 20.41 -23.42 23.08
CA HIS A 379 21.87 -23.40 23.12
C HIS A 379 22.45 -24.81 22.99
N ASP A 380 23.75 -24.89 22.69
CA ASP A 380 24.51 -26.14 22.53
C ASP A 380 23.94 -27.04 21.42
N VAL A 381 24.28 -26.69 20.18
CA VAL A 381 23.84 -27.43 18.99
C VAL A 381 24.33 -28.88 19.04
N VAL A 382 23.41 -29.80 18.76
CA VAL A 382 23.65 -31.24 18.59
C VAL A 382 23.13 -31.67 17.23
N THR A 383 23.86 -32.61 16.63
CA THR A 383 23.45 -33.26 15.38
C THR A 383 22.99 -34.67 15.71
N THR A 384 21.76 -34.99 15.35
CA THR A 384 21.23 -36.36 15.35
C THR A 384 21.36 -36.95 13.95
N GLU A 385 21.03 -38.22 13.76
CA GLU A 385 21.08 -38.87 12.44
C GLU A 385 20.18 -38.20 11.38
N LYS A 386 19.13 -37.50 11.80
CA LYS A 386 18.11 -36.93 10.90
C LYS A 386 18.02 -35.41 10.89
N GLU A 387 18.47 -34.75 11.96
CA GLU A 387 18.34 -33.29 12.12
C GLU A 387 19.35 -32.69 13.09
N LYS A 388 19.53 -31.37 12.99
CA LYS A 388 20.22 -30.57 14.01
C LYS A 388 19.21 -29.93 14.95
N THR A 389 19.55 -29.86 16.24
CA THR A 389 18.75 -29.20 17.28
C THR A 389 19.66 -28.70 18.41
N CYS A 390 19.10 -28.16 19.48
CA CYS A 390 19.83 -27.71 20.66
C CYS A 390 19.58 -28.63 21.87
N LYS A 391 20.56 -28.79 22.77
CA LYS A 391 20.37 -29.61 23.99
C LYS A 391 19.43 -28.96 24.99
N HIS A 392 19.57 -27.64 25.14
CA HIS A 392 18.88 -26.87 26.15
C HIS A 392 17.99 -25.84 25.48
N PHE A 393 16.72 -25.81 25.88
CA PHE A 393 15.74 -24.84 25.41
C PHE A 393 15.13 -24.10 26.59
N GLN A 394 14.97 -22.79 26.42
CA GLN A 394 14.31 -21.91 27.36
C GLN A 394 13.04 -21.32 26.73
N PRO A 395 11.86 -21.44 27.37
CA PRO A 395 10.63 -20.89 26.84
C PRO A 395 10.60 -19.36 26.97
N LEU A 396 10.15 -18.70 25.90
CA LEU A 396 9.94 -17.25 25.84
C LEU A 396 8.47 -16.86 26.02
N GLY A 397 7.54 -17.71 25.58
CA GLY A 397 6.11 -17.49 25.78
C GLY A 397 5.22 -18.21 24.76
N ALA A 398 3.91 -18.14 25.00
CA ALA A 398 2.89 -18.81 24.20
C ALA A 398 2.36 -17.93 23.05
N PHE A 399 1.85 -18.58 22.00
CA PHE A 399 1.13 -17.92 20.92
C PHE A 399 -0.18 -17.30 21.43
N LYS A 400 -0.59 -16.19 20.81
CA LYS A 400 -1.90 -15.55 21.00
C LYS A 400 -2.53 -15.30 19.65
N ASN A 401 -3.68 -15.93 19.39
CA ASN A 401 -4.41 -15.81 18.12
C ASN A 401 -3.54 -16.09 16.89
N GLY A 402 -2.75 -17.17 16.92
CA GLY A 402 -1.87 -17.58 15.83
C GLY A 402 -0.64 -16.71 15.62
N MET A 403 -0.32 -15.80 16.54
CA MET A 403 0.88 -14.97 16.48
C MET A 403 1.71 -15.06 17.75
N PHE A 404 3.01 -14.90 17.61
CA PHE A 404 3.95 -14.69 18.71
C PHE A 404 4.84 -13.49 18.37
N GLU A 405 5.02 -12.57 19.33
CA GLU A 405 5.95 -11.45 19.17
C GLU A 405 6.63 -11.14 20.50
N ILE A 406 7.96 -10.97 20.44
CA ILE A 406 8.77 -10.46 21.55
C ILE A 406 9.80 -9.47 20.99
N GLN A 407 9.99 -8.35 21.69
CA GLN A 407 10.93 -7.29 21.34
C GLN A 407 11.92 -7.09 22.50
N GLU A 408 13.06 -6.47 22.20
CA GLU A 408 14.13 -6.19 23.17
C GLU A 408 14.60 -7.44 23.93
N LEU A 409 14.61 -8.59 23.24
CA LEU A 409 15.00 -9.87 23.80
C LEU A 409 16.43 -9.84 24.35
N ASP A 410 17.32 -9.04 23.75
CA ASP A 410 18.70 -8.86 24.18
C ASP A 410 18.86 -8.20 25.56
N LYS A 411 17.82 -7.51 26.06
CA LYS A 411 17.79 -6.98 27.42
C LYS A 411 17.47 -8.04 28.47
N MET A 412 16.74 -9.09 28.08
CA MET A 412 16.38 -10.22 28.94
C MET A 412 17.38 -11.38 28.80
N HIS A 413 17.88 -11.58 27.59
CA HIS A 413 18.76 -12.65 27.17
C HIS A 413 19.88 -12.07 26.30
N SER A 414 20.97 -11.64 26.93
CA SER A 414 22.12 -11.02 26.25
C SER A 414 23.07 -12.03 25.58
N SER A 415 22.89 -13.33 25.84
CA SER A 415 23.71 -14.40 25.28
C SER A 415 23.34 -14.71 23.83
N THR A 416 24.30 -15.31 23.11
CA THR A 416 24.05 -15.80 21.75
C THR A 416 23.11 -17.01 21.78
N THR A 417 22.08 -16.96 20.94
CA THR A 417 21.14 -18.06 20.71
C THR A 417 21.64 -18.90 19.54
N SER A 418 21.54 -20.22 19.63
CA SER A 418 21.90 -21.15 18.55
C SER A 418 20.68 -21.73 17.82
N CYS A 419 19.57 -21.93 18.54
CA CYS A 419 18.32 -22.44 17.96
C CYS A 419 17.11 -21.59 18.36
N LEU A 420 16.10 -21.58 17.49
CA LEU A 420 14.74 -21.12 17.77
C LEU A 420 13.79 -22.30 17.57
N ARG A 421 12.92 -22.59 18.53
CA ARG A 421 11.93 -23.67 18.42
C ARG A 421 10.52 -23.16 18.64
N ILE A 422 9.62 -23.54 17.74
CA ILE A 422 8.17 -23.47 17.94
C ILE A 422 7.75 -24.84 18.42
N GLN A 423 7.31 -24.95 19.68
CA GLN A 423 6.93 -26.18 20.33
C GLN A 423 5.40 -26.23 20.49
N VAL A 424 4.75 -27.24 19.90
CA VAL A 424 3.31 -27.45 20.02
C VAL A 424 3.00 -27.99 21.42
N THR A 425 2.14 -27.29 22.15
CA THR A 425 1.80 -27.57 23.56
C THR A 425 0.50 -28.35 23.73
N ALA A 426 -0.40 -28.30 22.74
CA ALA A 426 -1.57 -29.16 22.64
C ALA A 426 -1.88 -29.47 21.17
N GLY A 427 -2.38 -30.68 20.91
CA GLY A 427 -2.70 -31.09 19.54
C GLY A 427 -3.98 -30.43 19.01
N GLN A 428 -4.06 -30.26 17.69
CA GLN A 428 -5.24 -29.76 16.98
C GLN A 428 -5.51 -30.58 15.72
N LYS A 429 -6.79 -30.68 15.33
CA LYS A 429 -7.20 -31.44 14.14
C LYS A 429 -6.88 -30.69 12.85
N ASP A 430 -7.06 -29.38 12.87
CA ASP A 430 -6.80 -28.52 11.73
C ASP A 430 -5.31 -28.49 11.39
N TRP A 431 -5.01 -28.34 10.10
CA TRP A 431 -3.64 -28.19 9.63
C TRP A 431 -3.07 -26.86 10.11
N VAL A 432 -1.75 -26.69 9.95
CA VAL A 432 -1.06 -25.47 10.37
C VAL A 432 -0.29 -24.87 9.21
N ILE A 433 -0.54 -23.59 8.95
CA ILE A 433 0.33 -22.77 8.10
C ILE A 433 1.22 -21.95 9.02
N ILE A 434 2.54 -22.09 8.91
CA ILE A 434 3.47 -21.12 9.49
C ILE A 434 3.87 -20.20 8.34
N SER A 435 3.27 -19.02 8.32
CA SER A 435 3.38 -18.08 7.19
C SER A 435 4.68 -17.29 7.26
N LYS A 436 5.10 -16.86 8.45
CA LYS A 436 6.30 -16.04 8.62
C LYS A 436 7.01 -16.36 9.93
N ILE A 437 8.30 -16.65 9.87
CA ILE A 437 9.23 -16.58 11.00
C ILE A 437 10.21 -15.45 10.69
N ARG A 438 10.34 -14.50 11.61
CA ARG A 438 11.10 -13.27 11.41
C ARG A 438 11.91 -12.98 12.68
N ILE A 439 13.24 -13.05 12.60
CA ILE A 439 14.15 -12.63 13.67
C ILE A 439 15.03 -11.41 13.32
N THR A 440 15.18 -10.50 14.29
CA THR A 440 16.16 -9.41 14.23
C THR A 440 17.31 -9.74 15.17
N THR A 441 18.53 -9.44 14.73
CA THR A 441 19.76 -9.71 15.50
C THR A 441 20.57 -8.43 15.68
N LYS A 442 21.47 -8.44 16.66
CA LYS A 442 22.43 -7.35 16.87
C LYS A 442 23.55 -7.50 15.83
N GLN A 443 23.74 -6.53 14.94
CA GLN A 443 24.80 -6.58 13.93
C GLN A 443 26.18 -6.67 14.62
N SER A 444 26.99 -7.65 14.21
CA SER A 444 28.42 -7.64 14.52
C SER A 444 29.08 -6.53 13.70
N LYS A 445 29.85 -5.65 14.37
CA LYS A 445 30.72 -4.71 13.64
C LYS A 445 31.69 -5.53 12.77
N PRO A 446 31.84 -5.24 11.47
CA PRO A 446 32.97 -5.76 10.71
C PRO A 446 34.27 -5.20 11.32
N PRO A 447 35.38 -5.96 11.32
CA PRO A 447 36.68 -5.43 11.72
C PRO A 447 37.02 -4.24 10.82
N SER A 448 37.32 -3.11 11.44
CA SER A 448 37.76 -1.89 10.76
C SER A 448 39.02 -2.20 9.96
N HIS A 449 38.93 -2.15 8.62
CA HIS A 449 40.11 -2.09 7.77
C HIS A 449 40.87 -0.81 8.11
N VAL A 450 42.08 -0.97 8.65
CA VAL A 450 43.07 0.09 8.78
C VAL A 450 43.54 0.41 7.35
N PRO A 451 43.44 1.66 6.88
CA PRO A 451 44.04 2.05 5.61
C PRO A 451 45.57 2.03 5.77
N VAL A 452 46.24 1.31 4.88
CA VAL A 452 47.68 1.44 4.61
C VAL A 452 47.89 2.59 3.64
#